data_AF-A0A970XHK5-F1
#
_entry.id   AF-A0A970XHK5-F1
#
_cell.length_a   1.000
_cell.length_b   1.000
_cell.length_c   1.000
_cell.angle_alpha   90.00
_cell.angle_beta   90.00
_cell.angle_gamma   90.00
#
_symmetry.space_group_name_H-M   'P 1'
#
loop_
_entity.id
_entity.type
_entity.pdbx_description
1 polymer ?
#
loop_
_entity_poly.entity_id
_entity_poly.type
_entity_poly.pdbx_seq_one_letter_code
_entity_poly.pdbx_strand_id
1 'polypeptide(L)'
;AGAMVGALFAAGYAPEEIEGIFTENAQRVLDYNFRDLCSLLWGFATKTRVTFDGLIRGERLGRIFKGLLKEKGVVSIRDVRVPLAVTAVDINSARLVMFVSRLPQALTGDKTVYIDDAELWRAVRASTAVPAVFKPETVAGMRLVDGGVRDNVPAAILRRMGAKKVLAVNLGYAGQQKKDVDNILEIMFQSIDVMSYQISQTSSMYADYVLLPGIFDVSLLEVDKIPETVRRGYEACMLQMPSIRRALETSTATAPDSVRAVPFMKP
;
A
#
# COMPACT_ATOMS: atom_id res chain seq x y z
N ALA A 1 -1.65 3.73 1.87
CA ALA A 1 -2.85 4.54 1.52
C ALA A 1 -3.76 3.86 0.49
N GLY A 2 -3.25 3.47 -0.68
CA GLY A 2 -4.07 2.90 -1.78
C GLY A 2 -4.93 1.70 -1.37
N ALA A 3 -4.39 0.77 -0.57
CA ALA A 3 -5.15 -0.39 -0.07
C ALA A 3 -6.38 -0.01 0.77
N MET A 4 -6.28 1.05 1.57
CA MET A 4 -7.38 1.51 2.42
C MET A 4 -8.53 2.07 1.57
N VAL A 5 -8.22 3.02 0.67
CA VAL A 5 -9.20 3.64 -0.23
C VAL A 5 -9.79 2.60 -1.17
N GLY A 6 -8.94 1.76 -1.77
CA GLY A 6 -9.36 0.70 -2.69
C GLY A 6 -10.26 -0.34 -2.02
N ALA A 7 -9.99 -0.73 -0.78
CA ALA A 7 -10.83 -1.67 -0.04
C ALA A 7 -12.22 -1.10 0.29
N LEU A 8 -12.29 0.16 0.75
CA LEU A 8 -13.58 0.80 1.03
C LEU A 8 -14.40 0.99 -0.24
N PHE A 9 -13.76 1.45 -1.32
CA PHE A 9 -14.41 1.59 -2.62
C PHE A 9 -14.92 0.24 -3.15
N ALA A 10 -14.08 -0.80 -3.09
CA ALA A 10 -14.45 -2.15 -3.52
C ALA A 10 -15.55 -2.77 -2.65
N ALA A 11 -15.64 -2.41 -1.37
CA ALA A 11 -16.74 -2.77 -0.48
C ALA A 11 -18.05 -2.05 -0.78
N GLY A 12 -18.01 -0.98 -1.59
CA GLY A 12 -19.19 -0.23 -2.03
C GLY A 12 -19.45 1.07 -1.28
N TYR A 13 -18.43 1.66 -0.64
CA TYR A 13 -18.48 3.05 -0.19
C TYR A 13 -18.29 4.01 -1.37
N ALA A 14 -19.09 5.07 -1.41
CA ALA A 14 -18.93 6.18 -2.34
C ALA A 14 -17.71 7.05 -1.97
N PRO A 15 -17.07 7.74 -2.94
CA PRO A 15 -15.91 8.59 -2.67
C PRO A 15 -16.13 9.61 -1.54
N GLU A 16 -17.31 10.20 -1.45
CA GLU A 16 -17.68 11.18 -0.43
C GLU A 16 -17.78 10.54 0.96
N GLU A 17 -18.30 9.31 1.05
CA GLU A 17 -18.30 8.53 2.31
C GLU A 17 -16.86 8.23 2.74
N ILE A 18 -15.99 7.87 1.79
CA ILE A 18 -14.59 7.55 2.07
C ILE A 18 -13.85 8.78 2.62
N GLU A 19 -14.03 9.95 2.01
CA GLU A 19 -13.45 11.21 2.49
C GLU A 19 -13.92 11.54 3.92
N GLY A 20 -15.22 11.40 4.19
CA GLY A 20 -15.78 11.58 5.52
C GLY A 20 -15.17 10.64 6.56
N ILE A 21 -15.07 9.33 6.23
CA ILE A 21 -14.45 8.32 7.09
C ILE A 21 -13.02 8.70 7.47
N PHE A 22 -12.19 9.12 6.51
CA PHE A 22 -10.81 9.47 6.80
C PHE A 22 -10.70 10.76 7.61
N THR A 23 -11.51 11.77 7.30
CA THR A 23 -11.53 13.05 8.01
C THR A 23 -11.95 12.87 9.47
N GLU A 24 -12.96 12.04 9.74
CA GLU A 24 -13.48 11.79 11.09
C GLU A 24 -12.59 10.86 11.93
N ASN A 25 -11.84 9.95 11.29
CA ASN A 25 -11.06 8.93 11.99
C ASN A 25 -9.54 9.17 11.95
N ALA A 26 -9.08 10.20 11.25
CA ALA A 26 -7.69 10.63 11.09
C ALA A 26 -6.84 10.51 12.37
N GLN A 27 -7.32 11.09 13.47
CA GLN A 27 -6.61 11.07 14.76
C GLN A 27 -6.86 9.78 15.55
N ARG A 28 -8.00 9.11 15.33
CA ARG A 28 -8.41 7.92 16.08
C ARG A 28 -7.60 6.68 15.69
N VAL A 29 -7.10 6.61 14.47
CA VAL A 29 -6.30 5.46 13.98
C VAL A 29 -4.90 5.39 14.60
N LEU A 30 -4.38 6.49 15.15
CA LEU A 30 -3.02 6.57 15.70
C LEU A 30 -2.98 6.04 17.14
N ASP A 31 -2.58 4.77 17.30
CA ASP A 31 -2.31 4.12 18.59
C ASP A 31 -0.80 3.99 18.86
N TYR A 32 -0.20 5.12 19.26
CA TYR A 32 1.22 5.23 19.57
C TYR A 32 1.69 4.26 20.66
N ASN A 33 2.86 3.67 20.43
CA ASN A 33 3.46 2.65 21.27
C ASN A 33 4.57 3.21 22.16
N PHE A 34 4.26 4.23 22.96
CA PHE A 34 5.24 4.91 23.82
C PHE A 34 5.96 3.98 24.81
N ARG A 35 5.29 2.92 25.27
CA ARG A 35 5.89 1.92 26.17
C ARG A 35 7.09 1.22 25.53
N ASP A 36 6.95 0.80 24.27
CA ASP A 36 8.02 0.08 23.56
C ASP A 36 9.13 1.04 23.14
N LEU A 37 8.78 2.29 22.80
CA LEU A 37 9.76 3.36 22.55
C LEU A 37 10.60 3.67 23.81
N CYS A 38 9.98 3.80 24.98
CA CYS A 38 10.70 3.98 26.24
C CYS A 38 11.52 2.73 26.63
N SER A 39 11.04 1.54 26.26
CA SER A 39 11.78 0.30 26.50
C SER A 39 13.08 0.21 25.70
N LEU A 40 13.22 0.91 24.56
CA LEU A 40 14.48 0.99 23.83
C LEU A 40 15.60 1.67 24.64
N LEU A 41 15.29 2.78 25.30
CA LEU A 41 16.22 3.49 26.18
C LEU A 41 16.65 2.60 27.36
N TRP A 42 15.68 1.87 27.93
CA TRP A 42 15.93 0.91 29.01
C TRP A 42 16.74 -0.32 28.53
N GLY A 43 16.47 -0.81 27.33
CA GLY A 43 17.19 -1.92 26.69
C GLY A 43 18.65 -1.58 26.43
N PHE A 44 18.91 -0.34 25.98
CA PHE A 44 20.26 0.18 25.81
C PHE A 44 21.02 0.22 27.15
N ALA A 45 20.35 0.63 28.24
CA ALA A 45 20.92 0.65 29.59
C ALA A 45 21.14 -0.75 30.18
N THR A 46 20.29 -1.72 29.85
CA THR A 46 20.30 -3.07 30.46
C THR A 46 20.93 -4.16 29.60
N LYS A 47 21.40 -3.83 28.38
CA LYS A 47 21.87 -4.79 27.36
C LYS A 47 20.87 -5.91 27.04
N THR A 48 19.59 -5.68 27.31
CA THR A 48 18.52 -6.65 27.03
C THR A 48 18.05 -6.47 25.58
N ARG A 49 17.77 -7.57 24.87
CA ARG A 49 17.25 -7.50 23.49
C ARG A 49 15.83 -6.96 23.52
N VAL A 50 15.68 -5.67 23.21
CA VAL A 50 14.38 -5.01 23.07
C VAL A 50 13.98 -5.04 21.61
N THR A 51 12.80 -5.58 21.32
CA THR A 51 12.25 -5.63 19.97
C THR A 51 11.35 -4.42 19.77
N PHE A 52 11.85 -3.40 19.07
CA PHE A 52 11.03 -2.31 18.56
C PHE A 52 10.65 -2.62 17.12
N ASP A 53 9.35 -2.77 16.87
CA ASP A 53 8.85 -3.11 15.54
C ASP A 53 7.86 -2.11 14.94
N GLY A 54 7.69 -0.94 15.56
CA GLY A 54 6.93 0.18 15.00
C GLY A 54 6.49 1.19 16.06
N LEU A 55 6.35 2.46 15.65
CA LEU A 55 5.85 3.55 16.50
C LEU A 55 4.36 3.44 16.81
N ILE A 56 3.58 2.83 15.92
CA ILE A 56 2.12 2.72 15.95
C ILE A 56 1.74 1.24 15.88
N ARG A 57 0.83 0.80 16.76
CA ARG A 57 0.42 -0.61 16.83
C ARG A 57 -0.49 -1.03 15.67
N GLY A 58 -1.31 -0.10 15.17
CA GLY A 58 -2.29 -0.28 14.11
C GLY A 58 -3.49 -1.15 14.49
N GLU A 59 -3.72 -1.43 15.77
CA GLU A 59 -4.89 -2.18 16.24
C GLU A 59 -6.17 -1.37 16.10
N ARG A 60 -6.08 -0.05 16.35
CA ARG A 60 -7.21 0.87 16.13
C ARG A 60 -7.61 0.94 14.66
N LEU A 61 -6.63 1.06 13.76
CA LEU A 61 -6.86 0.99 12.32
C LEU A 61 -7.58 -0.30 11.92
N GLY A 62 -7.07 -1.45 12.39
CA GLY A 62 -7.69 -2.75 12.11
C GLY A 62 -9.13 -2.86 12.62
N ARG A 63 -9.41 -2.38 13.83
CA ARG A 63 -10.78 -2.38 14.40
C ARG A 63 -11.74 -1.47 13.63
N ILE A 64 -11.31 -0.28 13.25
CA ILE A 64 -12.12 0.66 12.46
C ILE A 64 -12.46 0.03 11.10
N PHE A 65 -11.46 -0.47 10.38
CA PHE A 65 -11.68 -1.14 9.10
C PHE A 65 -12.58 -2.37 9.22
N LYS A 66 -12.40 -3.18 10.27
CA LYS A 66 -13.27 -4.33 10.53
C LYS A 66 -14.73 -3.93 10.73
N GLY A 67 -14.97 -2.82 11.44
CA GLY A 67 -16.32 -2.27 11.65
C GLY A 67 -16.96 -1.80 10.35
N LEU A 68 -16.25 -0.93 9.60
CA LEU A 68 -16.73 -0.38 8.32
C LEU A 68 -17.02 -1.48 7.29
N LEU A 69 -16.10 -2.42 7.10
CA LEU A 69 -16.30 -3.49 6.13
C LEU A 69 -17.47 -4.40 6.51
N LYS A 70 -17.64 -4.71 7.81
CA LYS A 70 -18.78 -5.49 8.30
C LYS A 70 -20.12 -4.78 8.06
N GLU A 71 -20.16 -3.45 8.15
CA GLU A 71 -21.37 -2.64 7.85
C GLU A 71 -21.84 -2.85 6.40
N LYS A 72 -20.91 -2.95 5.45
CA LYS A 72 -21.22 -3.25 4.04
C LYS A 72 -21.36 -4.75 3.75
N GLY A 73 -21.32 -5.61 4.78
CA GLY A 73 -21.42 -7.07 4.64
C GLY A 73 -20.17 -7.75 4.09
N VAL A 74 -19.01 -7.09 4.16
CA VAL A 74 -17.73 -7.58 3.63
C VAL A 74 -16.86 -8.08 4.77
N VAL A 75 -16.53 -9.37 4.77
CA VAL A 75 -15.60 -9.97 5.74
C VAL A 75 -14.36 -10.46 5.02
N SER A 76 -14.54 -11.32 4.02
CA SER A 76 -13.49 -11.83 3.14
C SER A 76 -13.22 -10.85 2.01
N ILE A 77 -11.98 -10.84 1.50
CA ILE A 77 -11.65 -10.13 0.27
C ILE A 77 -12.48 -10.60 -0.94
N ARG A 78 -13.07 -11.80 -0.91
CA ARG A 78 -13.98 -12.28 -1.96
C ARG A 78 -15.35 -11.61 -1.97
N ASP A 79 -15.75 -10.99 -0.86
CA ASP A 79 -17.10 -10.42 -0.69
C ASP A 79 -17.24 -9.04 -1.37
N VAL A 80 -16.15 -8.48 -1.88
CA VAL A 80 -16.13 -7.15 -2.51
C VAL A 80 -16.92 -7.10 -3.83
N ARG A 81 -17.51 -5.93 -4.11
CA ARG A 81 -18.30 -5.68 -5.32
C ARG A 81 -17.45 -5.43 -6.55
N VAL A 82 -16.27 -4.84 -6.35
CA VAL A 82 -15.28 -4.57 -7.41
C VAL A 82 -14.05 -5.44 -7.16
N PRO A 83 -13.53 -6.16 -8.17
CA PRO A 83 -12.31 -6.95 -8.01
C PRO A 83 -11.17 -6.10 -7.45
N LEU A 84 -10.61 -6.56 -6.34
CA LEU A 84 -9.57 -5.91 -5.56
C LEU A 84 -8.30 -6.78 -5.47
N ALA A 85 -7.15 -6.12 -5.50
CA ALA A 85 -5.86 -6.66 -5.08
C ALA A 85 -5.23 -5.72 -4.04
N VAL A 86 -4.65 -6.30 -2.99
CA VAL A 86 -3.96 -5.59 -1.90
C VAL A 86 -2.57 -6.20 -1.72
N THR A 87 -1.55 -5.37 -1.81
CA THR A 87 -0.13 -5.78 -1.79
C THR A 87 0.47 -5.68 -0.39
N ALA A 88 1.26 -6.67 0.00
CA ALA A 88 2.07 -6.69 1.22
C ALA A 88 3.36 -7.49 0.96
N VAL A 89 4.34 -7.37 1.85
CA VAL A 89 5.61 -8.10 1.72
C VAL A 89 5.94 -8.82 3.01
N ASP A 90 6.27 -10.11 2.93
CA ASP A 90 6.85 -10.82 4.07
C ASP A 90 8.29 -10.38 4.28
N ILE A 91 8.55 -9.67 5.37
CA ILE A 91 9.85 -9.05 5.64
C ILE A 91 10.96 -10.09 5.86
N ASN A 92 10.61 -11.32 6.24
CA ASN A 92 11.60 -12.36 6.51
C ASN A 92 12.08 -13.05 5.22
N SER A 93 11.19 -13.26 4.25
CA SER A 93 11.50 -13.97 3.00
C SER A 93 11.62 -13.05 1.77
N ALA A 94 11.30 -11.76 1.92
CA ALA A 94 11.17 -10.78 0.84
C ALA A 94 10.15 -11.19 -0.25
N ARG A 95 9.25 -12.13 0.04
CA ARG A 95 8.22 -12.57 -0.89
C ARG A 95 7.09 -11.55 -0.93
N LEU A 96 6.67 -11.22 -2.15
CA LEU A 96 5.47 -10.44 -2.39
C LEU A 96 4.26 -11.29 -2.02
N VAL A 97 3.34 -10.71 -1.26
CA VAL A 97 2.06 -11.30 -0.89
C VAL A 97 0.97 -10.45 -1.50
N MET A 98 0.15 -11.07 -2.36
CA MET A 98 -0.95 -10.44 -3.04
C MET A 98 -2.25 -11.01 -2.50
N PHE A 99 -2.94 -10.22 -1.67
CA PHE A 99 -4.31 -10.52 -1.28
C PHE A 99 -5.22 -10.17 -2.46
N VAL A 100 -5.96 -11.14 -3.00
CA VAL A 100 -6.76 -10.93 -4.21
C VAL A 100 -8.18 -11.43 -4.02
N SER A 101 -9.16 -10.64 -4.45
CA SER A 101 -10.57 -11.06 -4.48
C SER A 101 -10.85 -12.18 -5.50
N ARG A 102 -9.97 -12.31 -6.51
CA ARG A 102 -9.99 -13.33 -7.55
C ARG A 102 -8.56 -13.70 -7.91
N LEU A 103 -8.29 -14.99 -8.06
CA LEU A 103 -6.98 -15.45 -8.49
C LEU A 103 -6.64 -14.89 -9.88
N PRO A 104 -5.36 -14.54 -10.12
CA PRO A 104 -4.92 -14.09 -11.43
C PRO A 104 -5.02 -15.22 -12.47
N GLN A 105 -5.24 -14.86 -13.73
CA GLN A 105 -5.30 -15.79 -14.86
C GLN A 105 -3.91 -16.39 -15.18
N ALA A 106 -2.84 -15.70 -14.78
CA ALA A 106 -1.46 -16.16 -14.93
C ALA A 106 -0.67 -15.89 -13.65
N LEU A 107 0.04 -16.92 -13.16
CA LEU A 107 0.93 -16.82 -12.01
C LEU A 107 2.28 -16.21 -12.42
N THR A 108 2.93 -15.55 -11.46
CA THR A 108 4.28 -15.02 -11.64
C THR A 108 5.36 -16.09 -11.49
N GLY A 109 6.50 -15.87 -12.15
CA GLY A 109 7.74 -16.61 -11.88
C GLY A 109 8.51 -16.12 -10.64
N ASP A 110 8.09 -15.03 -10.00
CA ASP A 110 8.81 -14.35 -8.91
C ASP A 110 8.49 -14.88 -7.48
N LYS A 111 7.81 -16.03 -7.39
CA LYS A 111 7.37 -16.67 -6.13
C LYS A 111 6.39 -15.82 -5.30
N THR A 112 5.65 -14.90 -5.92
CA THR A 112 4.52 -14.20 -5.27
C THR A 112 3.57 -15.21 -4.62
N VAL A 113 3.14 -14.91 -3.40
CA VAL A 113 2.12 -15.69 -2.67
C VAL A 113 0.77 -15.01 -2.91
N TYR A 114 -0.19 -15.75 -3.46
CA TYR A 114 -1.56 -15.27 -3.62
C TYR A 114 -2.41 -15.80 -2.48
N ILE A 115 -3.17 -14.91 -1.83
CA ILE A 115 -4.12 -15.25 -0.77
C ILE A 115 -5.46 -14.67 -1.16
N ASP A 116 -6.46 -15.50 -1.34
CA ASP A 116 -7.76 -15.07 -1.82
C ASP A 116 -8.90 -15.30 -0.83
N ASP A 117 -8.61 -15.76 0.38
CA ASP A 117 -9.59 -16.04 1.45
C ASP A 117 -9.34 -15.21 2.73
N ALA A 118 -8.44 -14.24 2.68
CA ALA A 118 -8.14 -13.38 3.82
C ALA A 118 -9.32 -12.50 4.23
N GLU A 119 -9.47 -12.26 5.54
CA GLU A 119 -10.29 -11.16 6.04
C GLU A 119 -9.75 -9.83 5.47
N LEU A 120 -10.60 -9.06 4.78
CA LEU A 120 -10.17 -7.87 4.04
C LEU A 120 -9.52 -6.82 4.97
N TRP A 121 -10.03 -6.64 6.18
CA TRP A 121 -9.44 -5.72 7.15
C TRP A 121 -7.99 -6.11 7.53
N ARG A 122 -7.66 -7.41 7.54
CA ARG A 122 -6.29 -7.89 7.80
C ARG A 122 -5.38 -7.66 6.61
N ALA A 123 -5.88 -7.87 5.40
CA ALA A 123 -5.14 -7.55 4.17
C ALA A 123 -4.79 -6.05 4.12
N VAL A 124 -5.76 -5.18 4.42
CA VAL A 124 -5.54 -3.72 4.51
C VAL A 124 -4.55 -3.38 5.63
N ARG A 125 -4.69 -3.99 6.81
CA ARG A 125 -3.78 -3.76 7.95
C ARG A 125 -2.34 -4.18 7.64
N ALA A 126 -2.14 -5.32 6.97
CA ALA A 126 -0.83 -5.77 6.52
C ALA A 126 -0.24 -4.81 5.48
N SER A 127 -1.04 -4.42 4.50
CA SER A 127 -0.62 -3.50 3.43
C SER A 127 -0.30 -2.08 3.91
N THR A 128 -0.79 -1.68 5.08
CA THR A 128 -0.53 -0.36 5.68
C THR A 128 0.52 -0.39 6.78
N ALA A 129 1.18 -1.53 6.98
CA ALA A 129 2.24 -1.70 7.96
C ALA A 129 3.56 -1.08 7.48
N VAL A 130 3.58 0.25 7.28
CA VAL A 130 4.76 0.98 6.80
C VAL A 130 5.91 0.76 7.80
N PRO A 131 7.09 0.26 7.33
CA PRO A 131 8.23 0.02 8.20
C PRO A 131 8.58 1.23 9.07
N ALA A 132 9.03 1.00 10.30
CA ALA A 132 9.31 2.01 11.34
C ALA A 132 8.09 2.82 11.85
N VAL A 133 7.02 2.97 11.07
CA VAL A 133 5.78 3.66 11.50
C VAL A 133 4.82 2.68 12.15
N PHE A 134 4.37 1.67 11.42
CA PHE A 134 3.38 0.70 11.89
C PHE A 134 4.01 -0.66 12.14
N LYS A 135 3.57 -1.32 13.20
CA LYS A 135 3.97 -2.69 13.50
C LYS A 135 3.62 -3.65 12.34
N PRO A 136 4.50 -4.58 11.95
CA PRO A 136 4.16 -5.64 10.99
C PRO A 136 2.95 -6.46 11.45
N GLU A 137 2.06 -6.81 10.52
CA GLU A 137 0.92 -7.70 10.79
C GLU A 137 1.33 -9.15 10.51
N THR A 138 0.88 -10.09 11.34
CA THR A 138 1.12 -11.52 11.08
C THR A 138 -0.10 -12.16 10.42
N VAL A 139 0.08 -12.63 9.17
CA VAL A 139 -0.98 -13.31 8.41
C VAL A 139 -0.41 -14.62 7.87
N ALA A 140 -1.11 -15.73 8.13
CA ALA A 140 -0.71 -17.08 7.71
C ALA A 140 0.76 -17.43 8.08
N GLY A 141 1.22 -16.98 9.26
CA GLY A 141 2.60 -17.21 9.73
C GLY A 141 3.67 -16.32 9.10
N MET A 142 3.31 -15.46 8.14
CA MET A 142 4.22 -14.48 7.52
C MET A 142 4.17 -13.15 8.26
N ARG A 143 5.29 -12.44 8.34
CA ARG A 143 5.40 -11.14 9.02
C ARG A 143 5.36 -10.03 7.98
N LEU A 144 4.19 -9.47 7.79
CA LEU A 144 3.89 -8.62 6.65
C LEU A 144 4.09 -7.13 6.96
N VAL A 145 4.78 -6.46 6.04
CA VAL A 145 4.93 -5.01 5.97
C VAL A 145 4.22 -4.46 4.73
N ASP A 146 4.12 -3.12 4.66
CA ASP A 146 3.56 -2.39 3.53
C ASP A 146 4.14 -2.87 2.18
N GLY A 147 3.27 -3.04 1.18
CA GLY A 147 3.65 -3.56 -0.13
C GLY A 147 4.54 -2.61 -0.94
N GLY A 148 4.60 -1.33 -0.57
CA GLY A 148 5.42 -0.30 -1.20
C GLY A 148 6.90 -0.63 -1.28
N VAL A 149 7.41 -1.46 -0.37
CA VAL A 149 8.81 -1.90 -0.37
C VAL A 149 9.18 -2.81 -1.55
N ARG A 150 8.19 -3.42 -2.25
CA ARG A 150 8.42 -4.24 -3.46
C ARG A 150 7.52 -3.95 -4.64
N ASP A 151 6.32 -3.41 -4.44
CA ASP A 151 5.38 -3.11 -5.51
C ASP A 151 4.42 -1.98 -5.09
N ASN A 152 4.94 -0.75 -5.06
CA ASN A 152 4.19 0.44 -4.63
C ASN A 152 3.06 0.86 -5.59
N VAL A 153 3.22 0.56 -6.88
CA VAL A 153 2.20 0.81 -7.91
C VAL A 153 1.86 -0.52 -8.59
N PRO A 154 0.99 -1.34 -7.99
CA PRO A 154 0.77 -2.73 -8.39
C PRO A 154 -0.10 -2.86 -9.66
N ALA A 155 0.34 -2.25 -10.78
CA ALA A 155 -0.37 -2.30 -12.05
C ALA A 155 -0.33 -3.69 -12.70
N ALA A 156 0.77 -4.43 -12.50
CA ALA A 156 0.98 -5.76 -13.07
C ALA A 156 -0.09 -6.77 -12.64
N ILE A 157 -0.46 -6.76 -11.34
CA ILE A 157 -1.46 -7.70 -10.81
C ILE A 157 -2.85 -7.45 -11.41
N LEU A 158 -3.23 -6.18 -11.66
CA LEU A 158 -4.51 -5.86 -12.29
C LEU A 158 -4.62 -6.45 -13.69
N ARG A 159 -3.55 -6.36 -14.49
CA ARG A 159 -3.47 -7.01 -15.81
C ARG A 159 -3.65 -8.52 -15.71
N ARG A 160 -2.96 -9.15 -14.76
CA ARG A 160 -3.06 -10.60 -14.52
C ARG A 160 -4.44 -11.03 -14.02
N MET A 161 -5.16 -10.14 -13.33
CA MET A 161 -6.57 -10.34 -12.96
C MET A 161 -7.55 -10.10 -14.14
N GLY A 162 -7.04 -9.71 -15.31
CA GLY A 162 -7.81 -9.55 -16.55
C GLY A 162 -8.18 -8.11 -16.90
N ALA A 163 -7.64 -7.10 -16.22
CA ALA A 163 -7.88 -5.71 -16.57
C ALA A 163 -7.31 -5.41 -17.96
N LYS A 164 -8.18 -4.92 -18.86
CA LYS A 164 -7.79 -4.51 -20.22
C LYS A 164 -7.25 -3.09 -20.28
N LYS A 165 -7.51 -2.30 -19.25
CA LYS A 165 -7.12 -0.91 -19.12
C LYS A 165 -6.69 -0.67 -17.67
N VAL A 166 -5.57 -0.01 -17.46
CA VAL A 166 -5.01 0.24 -16.13
C VAL A 166 -4.59 1.70 -16.02
N LEU A 167 -5.29 2.43 -15.15
CA LEU A 167 -4.89 3.76 -14.68
C LEU A 167 -4.19 3.59 -13.34
N ALA A 168 -2.91 3.93 -13.27
CA ALA A 168 -2.15 3.99 -12.03
C ALA A 168 -2.23 5.39 -11.43
N VAL A 169 -2.29 5.46 -10.10
CA VAL A 169 -2.11 6.71 -9.35
C VAL A 169 -0.88 6.52 -8.48
N ASN A 170 0.19 7.25 -8.80
CA ASN A 170 1.42 7.20 -8.02
C ASN A 170 1.48 8.41 -7.08
N LEU A 171 1.38 8.11 -5.78
CA LEU A 171 1.43 9.09 -4.70
C LEU A 171 2.85 9.28 -4.13
N GLY A 172 3.78 8.39 -4.50
CA GLY A 172 5.10 8.34 -3.92
C GLY A 172 6.06 9.37 -4.52
N TYR A 173 7.31 9.28 -4.05
CA TYR A 173 8.43 9.99 -4.63
C TYR A 173 8.51 9.74 -6.14
N ALA A 174 8.61 10.82 -6.91
CA ALA A 174 8.70 10.79 -8.37
C ALA A 174 9.97 11.49 -8.89
N GLY A 175 11.02 11.57 -8.07
CA GLY A 175 12.28 12.24 -8.42
C GLY A 175 12.39 13.69 -7.95
N GLN A 176 11.46 14.18 -7.12
CA GLN A 176 11.52 15.54 -6.59
C GLN A 176 12.71 15.71 -5.64
N GLN A 177 13.29 16.90 -5.55
CA GLN A 177 14.27 17.16 -4.49
C GLN A 177 13.52 17.40 -3.17
N LYS A 178 13.82 16.58 -2.15
CA LYS A 178 13.39 16.83 -0.79
C LYS A 178 14.46 17.68 -0.11
N LYS A 179 14.10 18.88 0.32
CA LYS A 179 14.97 19.73 1.15
C LYS A 179 14.90 19.23 2.59
N ASP A 180 16.00 19.36 3.33
CA ASP A 180 16.05 19.18 4.79
C ASP A 180 15.73 17.74 5.25
N VAL A 181 16.55 16.77 4.82
CA VAL A 181 16.54 15.39 5.32
C VAL A 181 17.60 15.28 6.41
N ASP A 182 17.23 15.64 7.63
CA ASP A 182 18.20 15.97 8.68
C ASP A 182 18.33 14.89 9.76
N ASN A 183 17.25 14.20 10.08
CA ASN A 183 17.26 13.18 11.14
C ASN A 183 17.28 11.73 10.63
N ILE A 184 17.73 10.81 11.48
CA ILE A 184 17.92 9.40 11.11
C ILE A 184 16.62 8.73 10.59
N LEU A 185 15.45 9.12 11.11
CA LEU A 185 14.18 8.57 10.66
C LEU A 185 13.85 9.08 9.25
N GLU A 186 14.02 10.37 9.00
CA GLU A 186 13.86 10.96 7.66
C GLU A 186 14.83 10.38 6.64
N ILE A 187 16.09 10.17 7.01
CA ILE A 187 17.09 9.51 6.15
C ILE A 187 16.64 8.09 5.82
N MET A 188 16.15 7.33 6.79
CA MET A 188 15.62 5.98 6.56
C MET A 188 14.39 5.99 5.63
N PHE A 189 13.41 6.87 5.87
CA PHE A 189 12.24 6.98 5.01
C PHE A 189 12.59 7.42 3.59
N GLN A 190 13.46 8.41 3.45
CA GLN A 190 13.95 8.86 2.15
C GLN A 190 14.68 7.74 1.41
N SER A 191 15.45 6.90 2.13
CA SER A 191 16.12 5.73 1.54
C SER A 191 15.10 4.71 1.00
N ILE A 192 14.03 4.44 1.78
CA ILE A 192 12.92 3.57 1.33
C ILE A 192 12.24 4.17 0.10
N ASP A 193 11.95 5.47 0.10
CA ASP A 193 11.32 6.17 -1.02
C ASP A 193 12.17 6.11 -2.30
N VAL A 194 13.49 6.34 -2.19
CA VAL A 194 14.43 6.25 -3.33
C VAL A 194 14.47 4.84 -3.92
N MET A 195 14.54 3.80 -3.08
CA MET A 195 14.48 2.41 -3.55
C MET A 195 13.12 2.09 -4.18
N SER A 196 12.04 2.57 -3.57
CA SER A 196 10.66 2.33 -4.04
C SER A 196 10.38 3.03 -5.36
N TYR A 197 11.02 4.17 -5.63
CA TYR A 197 10.94 4.88 -6.90
C TYR A 197 11.47 4.03 -8.06
N GLN A 198 12.64 3.39 -7.91
CA GLN A 198 13.21 2.53 -8.94
C GLN A 198 12.29 1.34 -9.26
N ILE A 199 11.67 0.77 -8.23
CA ILE A 199 10.69 -0.31 -8.35
C ILE A 199 9.42 0.18 -9.06
N SER A 200 8.90 1.34 -8.64
CA SER A 200 7.66 1.93 -9.16
C SER A 200 7.77 2.25 -10.65
N GLN A 201 8.93 2.69 -11.13
CA GLN A 201 9.18 2.89 -12.57
C GLN A 201 8.96 1.61 -13.37
N THR A 202 9.41 0.48 -12.83
CA THR A 202 9.27 -0.83 -13.49
C THR A 202 7.83 -1.32 -13.44
N SER A 203 7.17 -1.27 -12.29
CA SER A 203 5.78 -1.71 -12.15
C SER A 203 4.79 -0.82 -12.92
N SER A 204 5.08 0.48 -13.06
CA SER A 204 4.21 1.42 -13.78
C SER A 204 4.16 1.18 -15.28
N MET A 205 5.12 0.43 -15.86
CA MET A 205 5.09 0.05 -17.28
C MET A 205 3.85 -0.76 -17.68
N TYR A 206 3.16 -1.38 -16.71
CA TYR A 206 1.93 -2.14 -16.96
C TYR A 206 0.65 -1.30 -16.92
N ALA A 207 0.77 -0.01 -16.59
CA ALA A 207 -0.31 0.96 -16.66
C ALA A 207 -0.35 1.64 -18.03
N ASP A 208 -1.55 1.93 -18.54
CA ASP A 208 -1.72 2.75 -19.75
C ASP A 208 -1.46 4.22 -19.47
N TYR A 209 -1.71 4.64 -18.23
CA TYR A 209 -1.49 6.00 -17.77
C TYR A 209 -1.12 6.00 -16.29
N VAL A 210 -0.18 6.87 -15.91
CA VAL A 210 0.22 7.09 -14.52
C VAL A 210 -0.10 8.52 -14.15
N LEU A 211 -1.11 8.70 -13.30
CA LEU A 211 -1.45 9.98 -12.71
C LEU A 211 -0.51 10.27 -11.55
N LEU A 212 0.09 11.46 -11.56
CA LEU A 212 0.93 11.99 -10.48
C LEU A 212 0.24 13.22 -9.87
N PRO A 213 -0.48 13.08 -8.73
CA PRO A 213 -1.14 14.21 -8.08
C PRO A 213 -0.20 15.24 -7.46
N GLY A 214 1.09 14.90 -7.32
CA GLY A 214 2.11 15.82 -6.83
C GLY A 214 1.99 16.15 -5.35
N ILE A 215 1.64 15.19 -4.48
CA ILE A 215 1.50 15.36 -3.01
C ILE A 215 2.77 14.96 -2.23
N PHE A 216 3.95 15.08 -2.85
CA PHE A 216 5.24 14.63 -2.30
C PHE A 216 5.73 15.45 -1.08
N ASP A 217 5.11 16.59 -0.84
CA ASP A 217 5.33 17.53 0.25
C ASP A 217 4.50 17.21 1.51
N VAL A 218 3.65 16.18 1.47
CA VAL A 218 2.82 15.76 2.61
C VAL A 218 3.39 14.49 3.23
N SER A 219 3.66 14.53 4.52
CA SER A 219 4.18 13.39 5.29
C SER A 219 3.07 12.40 5.69
N LEU A 220 3.45 11.14 5.93
CA LEU A 220 2.54 10.06 6.32
C LEU A 220 1.74 10.34 7.61
N LEU A 221 2.25 11.21 8.48
CA LEU A 221 1.64 11.52 9.78
C LEU A 221 0.85 12.85 9.79
N GLU A 222 0.87 13.62 8.70
CA GLU A 222 0.13 14.88 8.57
C GLU A 222 -1.35 14.63 8.23
N VAL A 223 -2.05 13.97 9.15
CA VAL A 223 -3.45 13.55 8.96
C VAL A 223 -4.44 14.73 8.92
N ASP A 224 -4.02 15.91 9.38
CA ASP A 224 -4.75 17.17 9.26
C ASP A 224 -4.84 17.68 7.81
N LYS A 225 -3.91 17.27 6.93
CA LYS A 225 -3.89 17.64 5.51
C LYS A 225 -4.77 16.76 4.61
N ILE A 226 -5.53 15.82 5.17
CA ILE A 226 -6.39 14.90 4.39
C ILE A 226 -7.31 15.67 3.41
N PRO A 227 -8.09 16.69 3.82
CA PRO A 227 -8.97 17.42 2.90
C PRO A 227 -8.19 18.10 1.76
N GLU A 228 -7.02 18.64 2.05
CA GLU A 228 -6.14 19.27 1.05
C GLU A 228 -5.65 18.23 0.03
N THR A 229 -5.19 17.06 0.48
CA THR A 229 -4.68 16.00 -0.40
C THR A 229 -5.78 15.42 -1.30
N VAL A 230 -7.01 15.28 -0.80
CA VAL A 230 -8.16 14.85 -1.61
C VAL A 230 -8.44 15.87 -2.72
N ARG A 231 -8.49 17.17 -2.37
CA ARG A 231 -8.68 18.25 -3.35
C ARG A 231 -7.59 18.25 -4.42
N ARG A 232 -6.31 18.14 -4.04
CA ARG A 232 -5.17 18.08 -4.97
C ARG A 232 -5.26 16.87 -5.90
N GLY A 233 -5.67 15.72 -5.37
CA GLY A 233 -5.95 14.51 -6.16
C GLY A 233 -7.03 14.72 -7.21
N TYR A 234 -8.14 15.34 -6.82
CA TYR A 234 -9.24 15.67 -7.72
C TYR A 234 -8.81 16.65 -8.82
N GLU A 235 -8.16 17.75 -8.45
CA GLU A 235 -7.67 18.77 -9.40
C GLU A 235 -6.68 18.18 -10.41
N ALA A 236 -5.72 17.37 -9.96
CA ALA A 236 -4.76 16.71 -10.83
C ALA A 236 -5.45 15.74 -11.82
N CYS A 237 -6.43 14.97 -11.34
CA CYS A 237 -7.22 14.07 -12.18
C CYS A 237 -8.01 14.85 -13.25
N MET A 238 -8.69 15.93 -12.86
CA MET A 238 -9.50 16.74 -13.77
C MET A 238 -8.64 17.45 -14.82
N LEU A 239 -7.49 18.00 -14.43
CA LEU A 239 -6.52 18.61 -15.36
C LEU A 239 -6.02 17.62 -16.40
N GLN A 240 -5.78 16.36 -16.00
CA GLN A 240 -5.23 15.32 -16.87
C GLN A 240 -6.31 14.47 -17.56
N MET A 241 -7.60 14.75 -17.32
CA MET A 241 -8.73 13.98 -17.84
C MET A 241 -8.69 13.75 -19.35
N PRO A 242 -8.34 14.73 -20.22
CA PRO A 242 -8.23 14.49 -21.66
C PRO A 242 -7.14 13.46 -22.00
N SER A 243 -5.99 13.55 -21.34
CA SER A 243 -4.86 12.63 -21.52
C SER A 243 -5.16 11.24 -21.01
N ILE A 244 -5.82 11.14 -19.85
CA ILE A 244 -6.29 9.87 -19.28
C ILE A 244 -7.23 9.19 -20.26
N ARG A 245 -8.27 9.88 -20.75
CA ARG A 245 -9.24 9.30 -21.69
C ARG A 245 -8.55 8.80 -22.96
N ARG A 246 -7.68 9.62 -23.56
CA ARG A 246 -6.91 9.23 -24.75
C ARG A 246 -6.10 7.96 -24.52
N ALA A 247 -5.32 7.92 -23.43
CA ALA A 247 -4.47 6.77 -23.11
C ALA A 247 -5.30 5.48 -22.90
N LEU A 248 -6.46 5.60 -22.24
CA LEU A 248 -7.36 4.48 -22.03
C LEU A 248 -8.07 4.04 -23.32
N GLU A 249 -8.34 4.93 -24.27
CA GLU A 249 -8.93 4.60 -25.58
C GLU A 249 -7.94 3.87 -26.48
N THR A 250 -6.67 4.28 -26.48
CA THR A 250 -5.60 3.72 -27.34
C THR A 250 -4.80 2.60 -26.66
N SER A 251 -5.31 2.02 -25.58
CA SER A 251 -4.59 1.04 -24.76
C SER A 251 -4.14 -0.18 -25.57
N THR A 252 -2.83 -0.45 -25.53
CA THR A 252 -2.18 -1.64 -26.12
C THR A 252 -1.35 -2.44 -25.11
N ALA A 253 -1.23 -1.98 -23.86
CA ALA A 253 -0.39 -2.62 -22.85
C ALA A 253 -0.96 -3.97 -22.39
N THR A 254 -0.12 -5.00 -22.40
CA THR A 254 -0.47 -6.38 -22.04
C THR A 254 0.08 -6.77 -20.67
N ALA A 255 -0.41 -7.88 -20.11
CA ALA A 255 0.16 -8.46 -18.90
C ALA A 255 1.64 -8.83 -19.14
N PRO A 256 2.52 -8.74 -18.12
CA PRO A 256 3.88 -9.23 -18.24
C PRO A 256 3.90 -10.71 -18.63
N ASP A 257 4.78 -11.06 -19.56
CA ASP A 257 5.11 -12.46 -19.86
C ASP A 257 5.50 -13.18 -18.56
N SER A 258 5.08 -14.43 -18.42
CA SER A 258 5.53 -15.28 -17.32
C SER A 258 7.05 -15.44 -17.43
N VAL A 259 7.80 -14.67 -16.63
CA VAL A 259 9.25 -14.78 -16.59
C VAL A 259 9.58 -16.21 -16.16
N ARG A 260 10.28 -16.98 -17.01
CA ARG A 260 10.86 -18.27 -16.61
C ARG A 260 11.76 -18.00 -15.41
N ALA A 261 11.46 -18.64 -14.29
CA ALA A 261 12.25 -18.54 -13.08
C ALA A 261 13.73 -18.78 -13.44
N VAL A 262 14.59 -17.78 -13.21
CA VAL A 262 16.03 -18.00 -13.22
C VAL A 262 16.33 -18.84 -11.98
N PRO A 263 16.79 -20.09 -12.12
CA PRO A 263 17.12 -20.90 -10.95
C PRO A 263 18.23 -20.18 -10.20
N PHE A 264 17.95 -19.81 -8.95
CA PHE A 264 18.99 -19.37 -8.03
C PHE A 264 20.03 -20.49 -7.92
N MET A 265 21.28 -20.19 -8.30
CA MET A 265 22.40 -21.04 -7.93
C MET A 265 22.37 -21.19 -6.40
N LYS A 266 22.29 -22.44 -5.94
CA LYS A 266 22.47 -22.78 -4.53
C LYS A 266 23.89 -22.38 -4.10
N PRO A 267 24.08 -22.00 -2.82
CA PRO A 267 25.39 -21.65 -2.28
C PRO A 267 26.41 -22.77 -2.46
#